data_AF-A0A6N1AI94-F1
#
_entry.id   AF-A0A6N1AI94-F1
#
_cell.length_a   1.000
_cell.length_b   1.000
_cell.length_c   1.000
_cell.angle_alpha   90.00
_cell.angle_beta   90.00
_cell.angle_gamma   90.00
#
_symmetry.space_group_name_H-M   'P 1'
#
loop_
_entity.id
_entity.type
_entity.pdbx_description
1 polymer ?
#
loop_
_entity_poly.entity_id
_entity_poly.type
_entity_poly.pdbx_seq_one_letter_code
_entity_poly.pdbx_strand_id
1 'polypeptide(L)'
;MTLVYRPLPYGGHEDRRTGRHLLLVVALILAIPTALGAGCTVDALRSYAVEARLSQAVDAAALAGGRVMFDSQRDGHIRSFFDKAFPNGFLGSNLSPLTIAEDAAAGTLTVSAHATVNAIFLRLFGKKEVMVEAQSVVRRGLHARTKLQ
;
A
#
# COMPACT_ATOMS: atom_id res chain seq x y z
N MET A 1 72.86 -39.77 29.86
CA MET A 1 71.70 -38.87 30.05
C MET A 1 70.94 -38.81 28.74
N THR A 2 69.97 -39.71 28.56
CA THR A 2 69.29 -39.93 27.28
C THR A 2 68.00 -39.12 27.28
N LEU A 3 67.94 -38.09 26.44
CA LEU A 3 66.79 -37.19 26.36
C LEU A 3 65.69 -37.88 25.55
N VAL A 4 64.68 -38.40 26.27
CA VAL A 4 63.52 -39.08 25.67
C VAL A 4 62.62 -37.99 25.07
N TYR A 5 62.65 -37.85 23.75
CA TYR A 5 61.70 -37.00 23.03
C TYR A 5 60.30 -37.63 23.09
N ARG A 6 59.38 -36.99 23.83
CA ARG A 6 57.98 -37.39 23.89
C ARG A 6 57.16 -36.41 23.04
N PRO A 7 56.74 -36.77 21.81
CA PRO A 7 55.96 -35.86 21.00
C PRO A 7 54.60 -35.62 21.67
N LEU A 8 54.24 -34.35 21.82
CA LEU A 8 52.90 -33.95 22.24
C LEU A 8 51.93 -34.32 21.11
N PRO A 9 50.78 -34.96 21.39
CA PRO A 9 49.78 -35.20 20.37
C PRO A 9 49.20 -33.85 19.93
N TYR A 10 49.55 -33.42 18.72
CA TYR A 10 48.90 -32.28 18.08
C TYR A 10 47.49 -32.74 17.66
N GLY A 11 46.54 -32.60 18.58
CA GLY A 11 45.13 -32.89 18.37
C GLY A 11 44.46 -31.82 17.50
N GLY A 12 44.87 -31.72 16.23
CA GLY A 12 44.23 -30.86 15.25
C GLY A 12 43.05 -31.58 14.61
N HIS A 13 41.91 -31.66 15.30
CA HIS A 13 40.73 -32.30 14.72
C HIS A 13 39.37 -31.67 15.08
N GLU A 14 39.29 -30.36 15.32
CA GLU A 14 38.02 -29.74 15.75
C GLU A 14 37.49 -28.53 14.97
N ASP A 15 37.91 -28.22 13.73
CA ASP A 15 37.51 -26.92 13.11
C ASP A 15 36.54 -26.97 11.93
N ARG A 16 36.20 -28.14 11.37
CA ARG A 16 35.23 -28.21 10.26
C ARG A 16 33.78 -28.06 10.70
N ARG A 17 33.43 -28.61 11.88
CA ARG A 17 32.07 -28.46 12.43
C ARG A 17 31.86 -27.04 12.95
N THR A 18 32.82 -26.50 13.70
CA THR A 18 32.78 -25.15 14.28
C THR A 18 32.66 -24.06 13.22
N GLY A 19 33.45 -24.14 12.12
CA GLY A 19 33.33 -23.20 11.00
C GLY A 19 31.98 -23.25 10.29
N ARG A 20 31.39 -24.44 10.11
CA ARG A 20 30.04 -24.58 9.54
C ARG A 20 28.96 -23.99 10.45
N HIS A 21 29.04 -24.21 11.75
CA HIS A 21 28.09 -23.62 12.70
C HIS A 21 28.21 -22.09 12.74
N LEU A 22 29.43 -21.55 12.70
CA LEU A 22 29.65 -20.10 12.61
C LEU A 22 29.04 -19.50 11.33
N LEU A 23 29.28 -20.11 10.17
CA LEU A 23 28.71 -19.65 8.90
C LEU A 23 27.18 -19.69 8.90
N LEU A 24 26.57 -20.72 9.49
CA LEU A 24 25.12 -20.81 9.62
C LEU A 24 24.56 -19.72 10.54
N VAL A 25 25.24 -19.41 11.65
CA VAL A 25 24.84 -18.33 12.56
C VAL A 25 24.92 -16.97 11.87
N VAL A 26 26.01 -16.69 11.16
CA VAL A 26 26.17 -15.43 10.41
C VAL A 26 25.11 -15.32 9.30
N ALA A 27 24.86 -16.40 8.56
CA ALA A 27 23.82 -16.43 7.53
C ALA A 27 22.42 -16.17 8.11
N LEU A 28 22.09 -16.73 9.26
CA LEU A 28 20.79 -16.52 9.90
C LEU A 28 20.63 -15.08 10.42
N ILE A 29 21.70 -14.49 10.98
CA ILE A 29 21.70 -13.09 11.40
C ILE A 29 21.47 -12.15 10.20
N LEU A 30 22.07 -12.43 9.04
CA LEU A 30 21.87 -11.66 7.81
C LEU A 30 20.50 -11.91 7.15
N ALA A 31 19.93 -13.11 7.32
CA ALA A 31 18.63 -13.47 6.77
C ALA A 31 17.47 -12.67 7.42
N ILE A 32 17.58 -12.32 8.71
CA ILE A 32 16.54 -11.58 9.42
C ILE A 32 16.28 -10.19 8.83
N PRO A 33 17.28 -9.28 8.72
CA PRO A 33 17.03 -7.93 8.18
C PRO A 33 16.66 -7.95 6.70
N THR A 34 17.16 -8.91 5.93
CA THR A 34 16.79 -9.06 4.51
C THR A 34 15.33 -9.51 4.35
N ALA A 35 14.87 -10.47 5.15
CA ALA A 35 13.47 -10.88 5.18
C ALA A 35 12.55 -9.76 5.67
N LEU A 36 12.96 -9.01 6.70
CA LEU A 36 12.21 -7.84 7.17
C LEU A 36 12.13 -6.74 6.11
N GLY A 37 13.24 -6.45 5.42
CA GLY A 37 13.27 -5.49 4.32
C GLY A 37 12.32 -5.89 3.20
N ALA A 38 12.36 -7.15 2.76
CA ALA A 38 11.44 -7.69 1.76
C ALA A 38 9.97 -7.66 2.24
N GLY A 39 9.72 -7.89 3.53
CA GLY A 39 8.39 -7.76 4.10
C GLY A 39 7.85 -6.33 4.06
N CYS A 40 8.68 -5.35 4.43
CA CYS A 40 8.32 -3.93 4.36
C CYS A 40 8.01 -3.47 2.94
N THR A 41 8.72 -3.98 1.93
CA THR A 41 8.40 -3.64 0.52
C THR A 41 7.05 -4.23 0.11
N VAL A 42 6.70 -5.43 0.57
CA VAL A 42 5.38 -6.03 0.31
C VAL A 42 4.25 -5.19 0.93
N ASP A 43 4.42 -4.69 2.15
CA ASP A 43 3.45 -3.77 2.77
C ASP A 43 3.29 -2.50 1.92
N ALA A 44 4.38 -1.90 1.46
CA ALA A 44 4.35 -0.69 0.62
C ALA A 44 3.69 -0.94 -0.75
N LEU A 45 3.97 -2.08 -1.39
CA LEU A 45 3.33 -2.45 -2.65
C LEU A 45 1.82 -2.65 -2.49
N ARG A 46 1.39 -3.27 -1.38
CA ARG A 46 -0.04 -3.41 -1.08
C ARG A 46 -0.72 -2.06 -0.87
N SER A 47 -0.12 -1.14 -0.09
CA SER A 47 -0.69 0.19 0.10
C SER A 47 -0.79 0.97 -1.21
N TYR A 48 0.25 0.90 -2.05
CA TYR A 48 0.25 1.56 -3.35
C TYR A 48 -0.81 1.00 -4.30
N ALA A 49 -0.99 -0.33 -4.33
CA ALA A 49 -2.04 -0.96 -5.13
C ALA A 49 -3.44 -0.54 -4.66
N VAL A 50 -3.65 -0.42 -3.34
CA VAL A 50 -4.91 0.09 -2.78
C VAL A 50 -5.13 1.55 -3.19
N GLU A 51 -4.11 2.39 -3.07
CA GLU A 51 -4.17 3.81 -3.46
C GLU A 51 -4.51 3.98 -4.95
N ALA A 52 -3.82 3.25 -5.82
CA ALA A 52 -4.08 3.29 -7.26
C ALA A 52 -5.52 2.87 -7.60
N ARG A 53 -6.03 1.83 -6.93
CA ARG A 53 -7.41 1.38 -7.11
C ARG A 53 -8.42 2.38 -6.54
N LEU A 54 -8.10 3.01 -5.41
CA LEU A 54 -8.92 4.03 -4.78
C LEU A 54 -9.03 5.26 -5.67
N SER A 55 -7.91 5.74 -6.24
CA SER A 55 -7.88 6.82 -7.22
C SER A 55 -8.73 6.50 -8.44
N GLN A 56 -8.57 5.31 -9.02
CA GLN A 56 -9.40 4.86 -10.14
C GLN A 56 -10.90 4.88 -9.80
N ALA A 57 -11.27 4.44 -8.59
CA ALA A 57 -12.65 4.41 -8.14
C ALA A 57 -13.23 5.80 -7.90
N VAL A 58 -12.48 6.69 -7.26
CA VAL A 58 -12.87 8.09 -7.04
C VAL A 58 -13.04 8.81 -8.38
N ASP A 59 -12.16 8.60 -9.35
CA ASP A 59 -12.29 9.19 -10.69
C ASP A 59 -13.54 8.68 -11.44
N ALA A 60 -13.80 7.38 -11.39
CA ALA A 60 -15.01 6.80 -11.99
C ALA A 60 -16.28 7.35 -11.33
N ALA A 61 -16.28 7.50 -10.01
CA ALA A 61 -17.38 8.05 -9.23
C ALA A 61 -17.59 9.54 -9.54
N ALA A 62 -16.52 10.33 -9.62
CA ALA A 62 -16.59 11.74 -9.95
C ALA A 62 -17.10 11.96 -11.38
N LEU A 63 -16.65 11.15 -12.35
CA LEU A 63 -17.16 11.20 -13.73
C LEU A 63 -18.65 10.83 -13.81
N ALA A 64 -19.08 9.82 -13.05
CA ALA A 64 -20.49 9.46 -12.95
C ALA A 64 -21.31 10.61 -12.35
N GLY A 65 -20.84 11.21 -11.26
CA GLY A 65 -21.46 12.37 -10.62
C GLY A 65 -21.54 13.58 -11.54
N GLY A 66 -20.50 13.84 -12.33
CA GLY A 66 -20.47 14.92 -13.32
C GLY A 66 -21.51 14.78 -14.42
N ARG A 67 -21.91 13.55 -14.78
CA ARG A 67 -22.97 13.30 -15.78
C ARG A 67 -24.37 13.60 -15.27
N VAL A 68 -24.60 13.44 -13.96
CA VAL A 68 -25.91 13.62 -13.31
C VAL A 68 -25.85 14.71 -12.24
N MET A 69 -25.04 15.75 -12.45
CA MET A 69 -24.64 16.71 -11.41
C MET A 69 -25.79 17.45 -10.71
N PHE A 70 -26.93 17.63 -11.41
CA PHE A 70 -28.13 18.31 -10.89
C PHE A 70 -29.27 17.36 -10.54
N ASP A 71 -29.05 16.06 -10.66
CA ASP A 71 -30.05 15.07 -10.28
C ASP A 71 -30.09 14.93 -8.75
N SER A 72 -31.28 14.84 -8.18
CA SER A 72 -31.48 14.50 -6.77
C SER A 72 -30.87 13.14 -6.39
N GLN A 73 -30.70 12.23 -7.34
CA GLN A 73 -30.11 10.90 -7.17
C GLN A 73 -28.59 10.87 -7.40
N ARG A 74 -27.95 12.01 -7.69
CA ARG A 74 -26.51 12.11 -8.00
C ARG A 74 -25.64 11.35 -7.01
N ASP A 75 -25.81 11.60 -5.71
CA ASP A 75 -24.96 11.02 -4.68
C ASP A 75 -25.12 9.50 -4.59
N GLY A 76 -26.32 8.99 -4.88
CA GLY A 76 -26.59 7.56 -5.01
C GLY A 76 -25.86 6.95 -6.22
N HIS A 77 -25.82 7.65 -7.35
CA HIS A 77 -25.04 7.24 -8.51
C HIS A 77 -23.54 7.23 -8.21
N ILE A 78 -22.99 8.30 -7.63
CA ILE A 78 -21.57 8.41 -7.27
C ILE A 78 -21.17 7.23 -6.38
N ARG A 79 -21.93 6.96 -5.32
CA ARG A 79 -21.67 5.83 -4.41
C ARG A 79 -21.75 4.49 -5.14
N SER A 80 -22.77 4.26 -5.96
CA SER A 80 -22.91 3.00 -6.71
C SER A 80 -21.73 2.74 -7.65
N PHE A 81 -21.23 3.77 -8.34
CA PHE A 81 -20.06 3.64 -9.21
C PHE A 81 -18.78 3.41 -8.40
N PHE A 82 -18.64 4.10 -7.26
CA PHE A 82 -17.51 3.91 -6.35
C PHE A 82 -17.47 2.50 -5.78
N ASP A 83 -18.57 2.00 -5.22
CA ASP A 83 -18.66 0.67 -4.58
C ASP A 83 -18.41 -0.48 -5.57
N LYS A 84 -18.79 -0.29 -6.84
CA LYS A 84 -18.46 -1.24 -7.93
C LYS A 84 -16.98 -1.24 -8.29
N ALA A 85 -16.35 -0.06 -8.24
CA ALA A 85 -14.94 0.08 -8.59
C ALA A 85 -14.01 -0.34 -7.44
N PHE A 86 -14.39 -0.05 -6.19
CA PHE A 86 -13.63 -0.35 -4.99
C PHE A 86 -14.42 -1.28 -4.05
N PRO A 87 -14.22 -2.61 -4.15
CA PRO A 87 -14.90 -3.55 -3.27
C PRO A 87 -14.39 -3.41 -1.83
N ASN A 88 -15.29 -3.59 -0.86
CA ASN A 88 -14.93 -3.60 0.56
C ASN A 88 -13.86 -4.66 0.86
N GLY A 89 -12.84 -4.27 1.62
CA GLY A 89 -11.75 -5.18 1.97
C GLY A 89 -10.73 -5.41 0.86
N PHE A 90 -10.69 -4.58 -0.19
CA PHE A 90 -9.70 -4.69 -1.27
C PHE A 90 -8.28 -4.76 -0.68
N LEU A 91 -7.58 -5.89 -0.92
CA LEU A 91 -6.26 -6.18 -0.34
C LEU A 91 -6.16 -5.99 1.18
N GLY A 92 -7.26 -6.21 1.92
CA GLY A 92 -7.32 -6.04 3.37
C GLY A 92 -7.38 -4.59 3.85
N SER A 93 -7.76 -3.65 2.96
CA SER A 93 -8.00 -2.26 3.32
C SER A 93 -9.36 -2.06 3.98
N ASN A 94 -9.44 -1.21 4.99
CA ASN A 94 -10.68 -0.70 5.55
C ASN A 94 -11.04 0.63 4.89
N LEU A 95 -12.21 0.71 4.29
CA LEU A 95 -12.67 1.88 3.54
C LEU A 95 -13.46 2.82 4.47
N SER A 96 -13.10 4.10 4.47
CA SER A 96 -13.84 5.17 5.14
C SER A 96 -15.02 5.64 4.26
N PRO A 97 -16.09 6.22 4.83
CA PRO A 97 -17.21 6.73 4.04
C PRO A 97 -16.77 7.72 2.95
N LEU A 98 -17.35 7.56 1.76
CA LEU A 98 -17.12 8.44 0.62
C LEU A 98 -17.60 9.86 0.95
N THR A 99 -16.74 10.85 0.73
CA THR A 99 -17.06 12.27 0.91
C THR A 99 -17.35 12.90 -0.45
N ILE A 100 -18.49 13.59 -0.54
CA ILE A 100 -18.94 14.27 -1.76
C ILE A 100 -19.18 15.72 -1.36
N ALA A 101 -18.47 16.65 -1.99
CA ALA A 101 -18.58 18.08 -1.75
C ALA A 101 -18.92 18.79 -3.06
N GLU A 102 -19.99 19.59 -3.04
CA GLU A 102 -20.39 20.41 -4.18
C GLU A 102 -20.08 21.88 -3.91
N ASP A 103 -19.50 22.54 -4.90
CA ASP A 103 -19.38 23.99 -4.96
C ASP A 103 -20.24 24.50 -6.12
N ALA A 104 -21.45 24.95 -5.76
CA ALA A 104 -22.43 25.49 -6.71
C ALA A 104 -21.95 26.79 -7.38
N ALA A 105 -21.13 27.60 -6.71
CA ALA A 105 -20.62 28.85 -7.25
C ALA A 105 -19.53 28.59 -8.31
N ALA A 106 -18.65 27.63 -8.06
CA ALA A 106 -17.60 27.22 -9.00
C ALA A 106 -18.07 26.22 -10.06
N GLY A 107 -19.27 25.65 -9.92
CA GLY A 107 -19.79 24.60 -10.80
C GLY A 107 -18.94 23.34 -10.74
N THR A 108 -18.46 22.98 -9.56
CA THR A 108 -17.55 21.84 -9.34
C THR A 108 -18.09 20.84 -8.35
N LEU A 109 -17.83 19.57 -8.63
CA LEU A 109 -18.13 18.44 -7.76
C LEU A 109 -16.81 17.77 -7.38
N THR A 110 -16.55 17.67 -6.08
CA THR A 110 -15.38 17.03 -5.51
C THR A 110 -15.79 15.73 -4.84
N VAL A 111 -15.09 14.65 -5.16
CA VAL A 111 -15.28 13.33 -4.55
C VAL A 111 -13.96 12.94 -3.91
N SER A 112 -13.97 12.54 -2.65
CA SER A 112 -12.80 12.06 -1.93
C SER A 112 -13.10 10.83 -1.09
N ALA A 113 -12.11 9.96 -0.97
CA ALA A 113 -12.19 8.74 -0.18
C ALA A 113 -10.85 8.47 0.52
N HIS A 114 -10.92 7.79 1.66
CA HIS A 114 -9.75 7.31 2.37
C HIS A 114 -9.88 5.83 2.66
N ALA A 115 -8.77 5.12 2.58
CA ALA A 115 -8.68 3.72 2.97
C ALA A 115 -7.48 3.48 3.87
N THR A 116 -7.63 2.59 4.84
CA THR A 116 -6.58 2.23 5.78
C THR A 116 -6.13 0.81 5.53
N VAL A 117 -4.84 0.61 5.27
CA VAL A 117 -4.23 -0.71 5.00
C VAL A 117 -3.47 -1.16 6.23
N ASN A 118 -3.82 -2.35 6.74
CA ASN A 118 -3.11 -2.98 7.85
C ASN A 118 -1.72 -3.46 7.39
N ALA A 119 -0.68 -2.99 8.06
CA ALA A 119 0.69 -3.37 7.77
C ALA A 119 1.13 -4.57 8.61
N ILE A 120 1.86 -5.50 7.99
CA ILE A 120 2.28 -6.76 8.62
C ILE A 120 3.68 -6.62 9.21
N PHE A 121 4.63 -6.18 8.37
CA PHE A 121 6.04 -6.05 8.71
C PHE A 121 6.37 -4.66 9.25
N LEU A 122 5.78 -3.60 8.70
CA LEU A 122 5.95 -2.24 9.24
C LEU A 122 5.44 -2.10 10.68
N ARG A 123 4.54 -3.00 11.11
CA ARG A 123 4.08 -3.06 12.50
C ARG A 123 5.20 -3.32 13.49
N LEU A 124 6.24 -4.05 13.10
CA LEU A 124 7.44 -4.27 13.93
C LEU A 124 8.22 -2.98 14.20
N PHE A 125 8.03 -1.97 13.34
CA PHE A 125 8.60 -0.63 13.46
C PHE A 125 7.59 0.40 14.00
N GLY A 126 6.49 -0.06 14.61
CA GLY A 126 5.48 0.80 15.24
C GLY A 126 4.42 1.38 14.28
N LYS A 127 4.52 1.13 12.98
CA LYS A 127 3.53 1.56 11.97
C LYS A 127 2.54 0.43 11.71
N LYS A 128 1.43 0.41 12.44
CA LYS A 128 0.40 -0.65 12.34
C LYS A 128 -0.44 -0.54 11.07
N GLU A 129 -0.62 0.68 10.58
CA GLU A 129 -1.55 1.01 9.50
C GLU A 129 -0.94 2.07 8.60
N VAL A 130 -1.30 2.01 7.32
CA VAL A 130 -0.98 3.01 6.30
C VAL A 130 -2.29 3.55 5.76
N MET A 131 -2.51 4.85 5.97
CA MET A 131 -3.67 5.55 5.43
C MET A 131 -3.34 6.04 4.01
N VAL A 132 -4.23 5.76 3.07
CA VAL A 132 -4.16 6.25 1.69
C VAL A 132 -5.41 7.07 1.38
N GLU A 133 -5.25 8.09 0.56
CA GLU A 133 -6.29 9.05 0.22
C GLU A 133 -6.31 9.26 -1.30
N ALA A 134 -7.51 9.43 -1.84
CA ALA A 134 -7.69 9.87 -3.22
C ALA A 134 -8.78 10.92 -3.31
N GLN A 135 -8.59 11.88 -4.22
CA GLN A 135 -9.51 12.97 -4.48
C GLN A 135 -9.60 13.22 -5.99
N SER A 136 -10.81 13.47 -6.48
CA SER A 136 -11.08 13.88 -7.85
C SER A 136 -12.08 15.02 -7.89
N VAL A 137 -11.84 15.98 -8.78
CA VAL A 137 -12.68 17.16 -8.95
C VAL A 137 -13.15 17.22 -10.40
N VAL A 138 -14.47 17.24 -10.58
CA VAL A 138 -15.10 17.40 -11.89
C VAL A 138 -15.71 18.78 -11.97
N ARG A 139 -15.34 19.52 -13.02
CA ARG A 139 -15.93 20.82 -13.36
C ARG A 139 -16.81 20.67 -14.58
N ARG A 140 -17.91 21.42 -14.62
CA ARG A 140 -18.74 21.48 -15.83
C ARG A 140 -17.96 22.14 -16.96
N GLY A 141 -17.78 21.41 -18.07
CA GLY A 141 -17.40 22.03 -19.34
C GLY A 141 -18.54 22.90 -19.83
N LEU A 142 -18.37 24.22 -19.84
CA LEU A 142 -19.24 25.11 -20.59
C LEU A 142 -19.09 24.76 -22.08
N HIS A 143 -19.95 23.89 -22.58
CA HIS A 143 -20.19 23.79 -24.02
C HIS A 143 -20.87 25.10 -24.43
N ALA A 144 -20.06 26.13 -24.68
CA ALA A 144 -20.46 27.26 -25.48
C ALA A 144 -20.79 26.71 -26.86
N ARG A 145 -22.08 26.42 -27.10
CA ARG A 145 -22.59 26.38 -28.46
C ARG A 145 -22.50 27.80 -28.99
N THR A 146 -21.34 28.18 -29.48
CA THR A 146 -21.23 29.25 -30.46
C THR A 146 -21.98 28.75 -31.69
N LYS A 147 -23.29 29.02 -31.73
CA LYS A 147 -24.02 29.01 -33.00
C LYS A 147 -23.39 30.11 -33.85
N LEU A 148 -22.42 29.73 -34.68
CA LEU A 148 -22.14 30.47 -35.89
C LEU A 148 -23.27 30.18 -36.87
N GLN A 149 -23.96 31.26 -37.23
CA GLN A 149 -24.88 31.44 -38.35
C GLN A 149 -26.31 30.91 -38.18
#